data_AF-A0A5J4KVX5-F1
#
_entry.id   AF-A0A5J4KVX5-F1
#
_cell.length_a   1.000
_cell.length_b   1.000
_cell.length_c   1.000
_cell.angle_alpha   90.00
_cell.angle_beta   90.00
_cell.angle_gamma   90.00
#
_symmetry.space_group_name_H-M   'P 1'
#
loop_
_entity.id
_entity.type
_entity.pdbx_description
1 polymer ?
#
loop_
_entity_poly.entity_id
_entity_poly.type
_entity_poly.pdbx_seq_one_letter_code
_entity_poly.pdbx_strand_id
1 'polypeptide(L)' 'METNNDGTYFQEGDQVRIKLTGEQGSVNATDGGVVYVVMDTTNETRVFSAYSDKDSAIEFVPQASKKQA' A
#
# COMPACT_ATOMS: atom_id res chain seq x y z
N MET A 1 0.60 -17.17 18.28
CA MET A 1 1.16 -15.93 17.71
C MET A 1 -0.04 -15.20 17.13
N GLU A 2 -0.66 -14.34 17.94
CA GLU A 2 -1.97 -13.76 17.63
C GLU A 2 -1.91 -12.25 17.88
N THR A 3 -1.92 -11.47 16.80
CA THR A 3 -2.46 -10.12 16.77
C THR A 3 -2.90 -9.86 15.32
N ASN A 4 -3.97 -10.52 14.90
CA ASN A 4 -4.79 -10.04 13.79
C ASN A 4 -5.68 -8.94 14.36
N ASN A 5 -5.12 -7.76 14.61
CA ASN A 5 -5.86 -6.60 15.08
C ASN A 5 -5.90 -5.58 13.95
N ASP A 6 -6.91 -5.74 13.10
CA ASP A 6 -7.64 -4.69 12.37
C ASP A 6 -6.96 -3.29 12.41
N GLY A 7 -6.26 -2.90 11.34
CA GLY A 7 -5.73 -1.54 11.26
C GLY A 7 -4.71 -1.23 10.16
N THR A 8 -4.04 -2.22 9.57
CA THR A 8 -3.12 -1.99 8.44
C THR A 8 -3.45 -2.97 7.32
N TYR A 9 -4.11 -2.46 6.28
CA TYR A 9 -4.57 -3.26 5.13
C TYR A 9 -3.47 -3.61 4.13
N PHE A 10 -2.29 -3.02 4.27
CA PHE A 10 -1.19 -3.14 3.31
C PHE A 10 -0.10 -4.06 3.86
N GLN A 11 0.44 -4.92 3.01
CA GLN A 11 1.56 -5.80 3.31
C GLN A 11 2.78 -5.44 2.46
N GLU A 12 3.97 -5.81 2.91
CA GLU A 12 5.19 -5.69 2.11
C GLU A 12 5.02 -6.42 0.77
N GLY A 13 5.36 -5.74 -0.32
CA GLY A 13 5.17 -6.21 -1.69
C GLY A 13 3.85 -5.81 -2.34
N ASP A 14 2.89 -5.26 -1.59
CA ASP A 14 1.61 -4.84 -2.18
C ASP A 14 1.79 -3.68 -3.15
N GLN A 15 1.03 -3.73 -4.25
CA GLN A 15 0.91 -2.61 -5.15
C GLN A 15 -0.13 -1.62 -4.65
N VAL A 16 0.27 -0.35 -4.60
CA VAL A 16 -0.59 0.74 -4.22
C VAL A 16 -0.55 1.84 -5.27
N ARG A 17 -1.60 2.66 -5.27
CA ARG A 17 -1.71 3.83 -6.12
C ARG A 17 -2.01 5.05 -5.28
N ILE A 18 -1.32 6.15 -5.55
CA ILE A 18 -1.61 7.44 -4.93
C ILE A 18 -2.86 8.02 -5.59
N LYS A 19 -3.92 8.30 -4.80
CA LYS A 19 -5.20 8.82 -5.34
C LYS A 19 -5.05 10.18 -6.02
N LEU A 20 -4.20 11.05 -5.47
CA LEU A 20 -4.03 12.42 -5.94
C LEU A 20 -3.29 12.51 -7.28
N THR A 21 -2.20 11.75 -7.42
CA THR A 21 -1.33 11.82 -8.62
C THR A 21 -1.59 10.67 -9.59
N GLY A 22 -2.22 9.59 -9.14
CA GLY A 22 -2.38 8.36 -9.90
C GLY A 22 -1.10 7.54 -10.03
N GLU A 23 0.02 7.97 -9.43
CA GLU A 23 1.28 7.25 -9.42
C GLU A 23 1.16 5.91 -8.69
N GLN A 24 1.93 4.92 -9.13
CA GLN A 24 1.95 3.59 -8.55
C GLN A 24 3.27 3.35 -7.83
N GLY A 25 3.20 2.50 -6.81
CA GLY A 25 4.37 2.04 -6.10
C GLY A 25 4.12 0.73 -5.38
N SER A 26 5.18 0.21 -4.78
CA SER A 26 5.17 -1.03 -4.03
C SER A 26 5.48 -0.77 -2.57
N VAL A 27 4.71 -1.39 -1.68
CA VAL A 27 4.96 -1.30 -0.23
C VAL A 27 6.28 -2.00 0.07
N ASN A 28 7.23 -1.26 0.61
CA ASN A 28 8.54 -1.76 1.01
C ASN A 28 8.56 -2.21 2.47
N ALA A 29 7.82 -1.53 3.35
CA ALA A 29 7.75 -1.83 4.78
C ALA A 29 6.45 -1.28 5.39
N THR A 30 5.99 -1.86 6.49
CA THR A 30 4.91 -1.31 7.31
C THR A 30 5.34 -1.28 8.78
N ASP A 31 5.09 -0.17 9.46
CA ASP A 31 5.46 0.01 10.87
C ASP A 31 4.42 0.87 11.59
N GLY A 32 3.87 0.40 12.70
CA GLY A 32 3.11 1.22 13.66
C GLY A 32 1.97 2.10 13.09
N GLY A 33 1.36 1.74 11.95
CA GLY A 33 0.32 2.56 11.32
C GLY A 33 0.81 3.49 10.19
N VAL A 34 2.06 3.34 9.74
CA VAL A 34 2.59 3.93 8.50
C VAL A 34 3.03 2.84 7.51
N VAL A 35 2.98 3.17 6.23
CA VAL A 35 3.45 2.33 5.13
C VAL A 35 4.48 3.08 4.31
N TYR A 36 5.59 2.40 4.03
CA TYR A 36 6.67 2.89 3.18
C TYR A 36 6.45 2.35 1.79
N VAL A 37 6.30 3.22 0.80
CA VAL A 37 6.01 2.85 -0.58
C VAL A 37 7.13 3.35 -1.47
N VAL A 38 7.76 2.44 -2.20
CA VAL A 38 8.73 2.77 -3.24
C VAL A 38 7.97 3.07 -4.53
N MET A 39 8.12 4.28 -5.05
CA MET A 39 7.47 4.72 -6.29
C MET A 39 8.12 4.04 -7.49
N ASP A 40 7.30 3.53 -8.42
CA ASP A 40 7.80 2.85 -9.63
C ASP A 40 8.53 3.83 -10.58
N THR A 41 8.03 5.05 -10.69
CA THR A 41 8.51 6.07 -11.63
C THR A 41 9.80 6.75 -11.19
N THR A 42 9.88 7.12 -9.91
CA THR A 42 10.99 7.93 -9.38
C THR A 42 11.97 7.12 -8.53
N ASN A 43 11.64 5.87 -8.18
CA ASN A 43 12.38 5.04 -7.23
C ASN A 43 12.56 5.71 -5.86
N GLU A 44 11.71 6.68 -5.53
CA GLU A 44 11.71 7.36 -4.24
C GLU A 44 10.84 6.58 -3.25
N THR A 45 11.28 6.51 -1.99
CA THR A 45 10.45 5.99 -0.90
C THR A 45 9.60 7.11 -0.33
N ARG A 46 8.27 6.95 -0.39
CA ARG A 46 7.30 7.86 0.20
C ARG A 46 6.58 7.17 1.35
N VAL A 47 6.27 7.92 2.40
CA VAL A 47 5.60 7.40 3.60
C VAL A 47 4.15 7.84 3.60
N PHE A 48 3.24 6.90 3.84
CA PHE A 48 1.80 7.14 3.92
C PHE A 48 1.24 6.56 5.22
N SER A 49 0.08 7.04 5.64
CA SER A 49 -0.67 6.44 6.73
C SER A 49 -1.24 5.08 6.30
N ALA A 50 -1.11 4.07 7.15
CA ALA A 50 -1.55 2.70 6.91
C ALA A 50 -3.07 2.49 6.96
N TYR A 51 -3.79 3.46 7.53
CA TYR A 51 -5.24 3.43 7.58
C TYR A 51 -5.79 3.55 6.16
N SER A 52 -6.71 2.68 5.78
CA SER A 52 -7.48 2.76 4.52
C SER A 52 -8.80 3.51 4.75
N ASP A 53 -8.73 4.70 5.35
CA ASP A 53 -9.88 5.58 5.47
C ASP A 53 -10.22 6.22 4.11
N LYS A 54 -11.43 6.78 4.00
CA LYS A 54 -11.87 7.48 2.78
C LYS A 54 -10.89 8.58 2.36
N ASP A 55 -10.25 9.22 3.34
CA ASP A 55 -9.27 10.30 3.18
C ASP A 55 -7.82 9.82 2.98
N SER A 56 -7.57 8.51 2.91
CA SER A 56 -6.21 8.01 2.71
C SER A 56 -5.67 8.38 1.33
N ALA A 57 -4.42 8.87 1.31
CA ALA A 57 -3.74 9.34 0.11
C ALA A 57 -3.42 8.23 -0.90
N ILE A 58 -3.43 6.97 -0.45
CA ILE A 58 -3.18 5.78 -1.27
C ILE A 58 -4.37 4.83 -1.24
N GLU A 59 -4.51 4.08 -2.33
CA GLU A 59 -5.45 2.97 -2.46
C GLU A 59 -4.70 1.69 -2.86
N PHE A 60 -5.22 0.56 -2.41
CA PHE A 60 -4.74 -0.75 -2.80
C PHE A 60 -5.08 -0.99 -4.27
N VAL A 61 -4.09 -1.40 -5.06
CA VAL A 61 -4.34 -1.85 -6.43
C VAL A 61 -4.44 -3.36 -6.38
N PRO A 62 -5.65 -3.96 -6.48
CA PRO A 62 -5.75 -5.39 -6.61
C PRO A 62 -5.02 -5.81 -7.88
N GLN A 63 -3.91 -6.53 -7.72
CA GLN A 63 -3.36 -7.29 -8.82
C GLN A 63 -4.49 -8.20 -9.26
N ALA A 64 -5.05 -7.93 -10.45
CA ALA A 64 -6.12 -8.72 -11.00
C ALA A 64 -5.68 -10.18 -10.91
N SER A 65 -6.32 -10.95 -10.03
CA SER A 65 -6.08 -12.37 -9.92
C SER A 65 -6.22 -12.91 -11.33
N LYS A 66 -5.10 -13.23 -11.98
CA LYS A 66 -5.13 -14.10 -13.13
C LYS A 66 -5.71 -15.39 -12.58
N LYS A 67 -7.03 -15.56 -12.74
CA LYS A 67 -7.68 -16.87 -12.70
C LYS A 67 -6.77 -17.77 -13.51
N GLN A 68 -6.03 -18.65 -12.83
CA GLN A 68 -5.43 -19.79 -13.48
C GLN A 68 -6.61 -20.57 -14.08
N ALA A 69 -6.56 -20.70 -15.40
CA ALA A 69 -7.51 -21.45 -16.20
C ALA A 69 -7.38 -22.96 -15.91
#